data_AF-A0A7W4HQV0-F1
#
_entry.id   AF-A0A7W4HQV0-F1
#
_cell.length_a   1.000
_cell.length_b   1.000
_cell.length_c   1.000
_cell.angle_alpha   90.00
_cell.angle_beta   90.00
_cell.angle_gamma   90.00
#
_symmetry.space_group_name_H-M   'P 1'
#
loop_
_entity.id
_entity.type
_entity.pdbx_description
1 polymer ?
#
loop_
_entity_poly.entity_id
_entity_poly.type
_entity_poly.pdbx_seq_one_letter_code
_entity_poly.pdbx_strand_id
1 'polypeptide(L)'
;MPSMIQPKFHEVISREFSGKNLGRLALAAADVVIIDLFADIHFGVTRLNNACVTRNHMAFCHPSQADMYFSDEKLLPPHRMRYEAKHNNYYRELAITSIKRILAEIYSNNSPLIVLNSARMSYTYRTANDSYQVFPKIERLKWKNNNWDELDDAFQENVQCARIEYPRELLVGDEQHPWGKHPVHYRQNFYSFFWNSLDAILRGS
;
A
#
# COMPACT_ATOMS: atom_id res chain seq x y z
N MET A 1 0.69 5.06 27.84
CA MET A 1 0.92 4.93 26.38
C MET A 1 1.31 3.52 25.89
N PRO A 2 2.03 2.65 26.65
CA PRO A 2 2.36 1.29 26.18
C PRO A 2 1.16 0.33 26.02
N SER A 3 0.01 0.61 26.62
CA SER A 3 -1.17 -0.28 26.61
C SER A 3 -2.04 -0.21 25.34
N MET A 4 -1.73 0.70 24.40
CA MET A 4 -2.55 0.94 23.20
C MET A 4 -1.97 0.33 21.92
N ILE A 5 -0.66 0.07 21.89
CA ILE A 5 0.04 -0.52 20.76
C ILE A 5 0.20 -2.01 21.03
N GLN A 6 -0.13 -2.84 20.04
CA GLN A 6 0.14 -4.27 20.14
C GLN A 6 1.66 -4.47 20.33
N PRO A 7 2.13 -5.25 21.32
CA PRO A 7 3.56 -5.35 21.65
C PRO A 7 4.47 -5.66 20.44
N LYS A 8 3.99 -6.48 19.51
CA LYS A 8 4.70 -6.87 18.28
C LYS A 8 4.81 -5.75 17.22
N PHE A 9 4.14 -4.62 17.42
CA PHE A 9 4.08 -3.52 16.45
C PHE A 9 4.75 -2.23 16.94
N HIS A 10 5.35 -2.22 18.13
CA HIS A 10 6.07 -1.03 18.61
C HIS A 10 7.24 -0.67 17.69
N GLU A 11 7.97 -1.68 17.20
CA GLU A 11 9.05 -1.51 16.24
C GLU A 11 8.55 -0.96 14.90
N VAL A 12 7.39 -1.41 14.42
CA VAL A 12 6.78 -0.93 13.17
C VAL A 12 6.49 0.56 13.25
N ILE A 13 5.87 1.00 14.35
CA ILE A 13 5.56 2.41 14.58
C ILE A 13 6.85 3.23 14.70
N SER A 14 7.81 2.79 15.53
CA SER A 14 9.10 3.50 15.67
C SER A 14 9.83 3.65 14.34
N ARG A 15 9.79 2.60 13.51
CA ARG A 15 10.35 2.59 12.16
C ARG A 15 9.66 3.60 11.24
N GLU A 16 8.32 3.66 11.25
CA GLU A 16 7.54 4.62 10.43
C GLU A 16 7.91 6.08 10.76
N PHE A 17 8.04 6.44 12.05
CA PHE A 17 8.44 7.80 12.45
C PHE A 17 9.90 8.14 12.14
N SER A 18 10.78 7.13 12.08
CA SER A 18 12.23 7.36 11.95
C SER A 18 12.70 7.71 10.54
N GLY A 19 11.92 7.39 9.50
CA GLY A 19 12.34 7.54 8.10
C GLY A 19 13.55 6.67 7.69
N LYS A 20 14.09 5.84 8.60
CA LYS A 20 15.32 5.06 8.41
C LYS A 20 15.28 4.09 7.22
N ASN A 21 14.09 3.73 6.76
CA ASN A 21 13.92 2.79 5.65
C ASN A 21 14.40 3.35 4.31
N LEU A 22 14.27 4.67 4.07
CA LEU A 22 14.71 5.27 2.81
C LEU A 22 16.23 5.18 2.63
N GLY A 23 17.00 5.59 3.64
CA GLY A 23 18.45 5.49 3.59
C GLY A 23 18.93 4.05 3.48
N ARG A 24 18.27 3.10 4.16
CA ARG A 24 18.57 1.66 4.02
C ARG A 24 18.27 1.13 2.62
N LEU A 25 17.16 1.56 2.02
CA LEU A 25 16.79 1.18 0.66
C LEU A 25 17.83 1.68 -0.35
N ALA A 26 18.25 2.94 -0.21
CA ALA A 26 19.28 3.53 -1.05
C ALA A 26 20.63 2.81 -0.88
N LEU A 27 21.02 2.47 0.36
CA LEU A 27 22.25 1.74 0.64
C LEU A 27 22.23 0.27 0.19
N ALA A 28 21.05 -0.32 0.04
CA ALA A 28 20.93 -1.70 -0.42
C ALA A 28 21.39 -1.88 -1.88
N ALA A 29 21.46 -0.79 -2.66
CA ALA A 29 21.89 -0.78 -4.05
C ALA A 29 21.23 -1.89 -4.88
N ALA A 30 19.93 -2.16 -4.62
CA ALA A 30 19.21 -3.25 -5.28
C ALA A 30 19.20 -3.06 -6.79
N ASP A 31 19.25 -4.15 -7.56
CA ASP A 31 19.09 -4.13 -9.02
C ASP A 31 17.61 -3.96 -9.43
N VAL A 32 16.70 -4.36 -8.54
CA VAL A 32 15.25 -4.35 -8.77
C VAL A 32 14.55 -3.81 -7.53
N VAL A 33 13.63 -2.87 -7.74
CA VAL A 33 12.75 -2.33 -6.68
C VAL A 33 11.30 -2.56 -7.07
N ILE A 34 10.58 -3.27 -6.19
CA ILE A 34 9.16 -3.57 -6.36
C ILE A 34 8.35 -2.58 -5.52
N ILE A 35 7.43 -1.86 -6.15
CA ILE A 35 6.59 -0.85 -5.51
C ILE A 35 5.15 -1.36 -5.44
N ASP A 36 4.55 -1.29 -4.24
CA ASP A 36 3.14 -1.59 -4.00
C ASP A 36 2.47 -0.41 -3.28
N LEU A 37 1.42 0.15 -3.88
CA LEU A 37 0.73 1.36 -3.41
C LEU A 37 -0.50 1.05 -2.53
N PHE A 38 -0.66 -0.19 -2.07
CA PHE A 38 -1.77 -0.62 -1.21
C PHE A 38 -1.93 0.26 0.05
N ALA A 39 -0.81 0.65 0.68
CA ALA A 39 -0.85 1.38 1.94
C ALA A 39 -1.53 2.75 1.79
N ASP A 40 -1.26 3.46 0.69
CA ASP A 40 -1.88 4.74 0.37
C ASP A 40 -3.39 4.63 0.17
N ILE A 41 -3.83 3.53 -0.45
CA ILE A 41 -5.24 3.25 -0.71
C ILE A 41 -5.97 2.74 0.54
N HIS A 42 -5.29 1.95 1.37
CA HIS A 42 -5.91 1.28 2.50
C HIS A 42 -5.92 2.14 3.77
N PHE A 43 -4.79 2.75 4.12
CA PHE A 43 -4.59 3.44 5.39
C PHE A 43 -4.82 4.96 5.27
N GLY A 44 -4.25 5.57 4.22
CA GLY A 44 -4.09 7.02 4.12
C GLY A 44 -3.15 7.58 5.20
N VAL A 45 -3.14 8.89 5.37
CA VAL A 45 -2.26 9.59 6.31
C VAL A 45 -3.05 10.46 7.29
N THR A 46 -2.42 10.78 8.42
CA THR A 46 -2.84 11.86 9.32
C THR A 46 -1.75 12.92 9.33
N ARG A 47 -2.16 14.19 9.34
CA ARG A 47 -1.24 15.31 9.58
C ARG A 47 -0.93 15.40 11.07
N LEU A 48 0.36 15.44 11.40
CA LEU A 48 0.88 15.66 12.74
C LEU A 48 1.89 16.81 12.66
N ASN A 49 1.58 17.96 13.27
CA ASN A 49 2.33 19.21 13.08
C ASN A 49 2.52 19.55 11.57
N ASN A 50 3.79 19.62 11.12
CA ASN A 50 4.19 19.93 9.75
C ASN A 50 4.49 18.68 8.89
N ALA A 51 4.18 17.48 9.40
CA ALA A 51 4.44 16.22 8.72
C ALA A 51 3.15 15.40 8.53
N CYS A 52 3.21 14.40 7.64
CA CYS A 52 2.17 13.40 7.45
C CYS A 52 2.71 12.02 7.83
N VAL A 53 1.90 11.22 8.53
CA VAL A 53 2.25 9.87 8.95
C VAL A 53 1.17 8.90 8.49
N THR A 54 1.58 7.77 7.91
CA THR A 54 0.66 6.70 7.48
C THR A 54 -0.11 6.15 8.67
N ARG A 55 -1.43 5.96 8.50
CA ARG A 55 -2.32 5.50 9.57
C ARG A 55 -2.42 3.98 9.57
N ASN A 56 -1.30 3.33 9.84
CA ASN A 56 -1.23 1.88 9.92
C ASN A 56 -1.97 1.37 11.17
N HIS A 57 -3.30 1.28 11.07
CA HIS A 57 -4.16 0.89 12.19
C HIS A 57 -3.99 -0.58 12.60
N MET A 58 -3.28 -1.40 11.79
CA MET A 58 -2.96 -2.78 12.15
C MET A 58 -2.03 -2.88 13.37
N ALA A 59 -1.30 -1.81 13.69
CA ALA A 59 -0.44 -1.74 14.88
C ALA A 59 -1.21 -1.63 16.21
N PHE A 60 -2.53 -1.38 16.15
CA PHE A 60 -3.36 -1.07 17.31
C PHE A 60 -4.37 -2.20 17.55
N CYS A 61 -4.84 -2.35 18.79
CA CYS A 61 -5.86 -3.35 19.11
C CYS A 61 -7.24 -2.93 18.56
N HIS A 62 -7.48 -1.62 18.44
CA HIS A 62 -8.71 -1.08 17.88
C HIS A 62 -8.43 0.15 16.98
N PRO A 63 -9.14 0.35 15.86
CA PRO A 63 -8.92 1.52 14.98
C PRO A 63 -9.05 2.87 15.69
N SER A 64 -9.92 3.00 16.69
CA SER A 64 -10.05 4.23 17.48
C SER A 64 -8.80 4.54 18.32
N GLN A 65 -7.99 3.55 18.66
CA GLN A 65 -6.71 3.77 19.35
C GLN A 65 -5.67 4.35 18.40
N ALA A 66 -5.68 3.95 17.13
CA ALA A 66 -4.88 4.62 16.10
C ALA A 66 -5.28 6.10 15.98
N ASP A 67 -6.58 6.40 16.07
CA ASP A 67 -7.10 7.76 16.02
C ASP A 67 -6.61 8.63 17.18
N MET A 68 -6.58 8.08 18.40
CA MET A 68 -6.03 8.75 19.58
C MET A 68 -4.51 8.89 19.52
N TYR A 69 -3.82 7.90 18.96
CA TYR A 69 -2.36 7.93 18.88
C TYR A 69 -1.85 8.93 17.84
N PHE A 70 -2.55 9.07 16.72
CA PHE A 70 -2.21 10.02 15.67
C PHE A 70 -2.91 11.39 15.81
N SER A 71 -3.68 11.63 16.87
CA SER A 71 -4.28 12.94 17.10
C SER A 71 -3.23 13.95 17.57
N ASP A 72 -3.06 15.03 16.81
CA ASP A 72 -2.44 16.25 17.30
C ASP A 72 -3.35 16.82 18.41
N GLU A 73 -2.80 17.15 19.59
CA GLU A 73 -3.57 17.71 20.72
C GLU A 73 -4.34 18.99 20.32
N LYS A 74 -3.90 19.67 19.26
CA LYS A 74 -4.55 20.90 18.74
C LYS A 74 -5.65 20.64 17.72
N LEU A 75 -5.74 19.45 17.13
CA LEU A 75 -6.71 19.09 16.08
C LEU A 75 -7.44 17.80 16.47
N LEU A 76 -8.54 17.96 17.21
CA LEU A 76 -9.45 16.88 17.55
C LEU A 76 -10.75 17.02 16.76
N PRO A 77 -11.09 16.10 15.84
CA PRO A 77 -10.35 14.87 15.48
C PRO A 77 -9.18 15.12 14.51
N PRO A 78 -8.18 14.21 14.42
CA PRO A 78 -7.04 14.36 13.51
C PRO A 78 -7.51 14.56 12.07
N HIS A 79 -6.83 15.44 11.33
CA HIS A 79 -7.08 15.61 9.91
C HIS A 79 -6.61 14.38 9.13
N ARG A 80 -7.58 13.56 8.70
CA ARG A 80 -7.37 12.32 7.97
C ARG A 80 -7.42 12.62 6.48
N MET A 81 -6.41 12.18 5.76
CA MET A 81 -6.34 12.35 4.32
C MET A 81 -6.21 10.98 3.67
N ARG A 82 -6.90 10.78 2.55
CA ARG A 82 -6.82 9.58 1.73
C ARG A 82 -6.65 9.99 0.28
N TYR A 83 -6.07 9.12 -0.52
CA TYR A 83 -6.13 9.28 -1.96
C TYR A 83 -7.60 9.17 -2.41
N GLU A 84 -8.03 10.15 -3.19
CA GLU A 84 -9.35 10.24 -3.80
C GLU A 84 -9.20 10.76 -5.22
N ALA A 85 -9.82 10.05 -6.15
CA ALA A 85 -9.90 10.33 -7.57
C ALA A 85 -10.76 11.56 -7.92
N LYS A 86 -10.41 12.74 -7.40
CA LYS A 86 -11.06 14.02 -7.70
C LYS A 86 -10.02 15.13 -7.85
N HIS A 87 -10.30 16.10 -8.73
CA HIS A 87 -9.42 17.26 -8.94
C HIS A 87 -9.24 18.08 -7.65
N ASN A 88 -8.01 18.53 -7.39
CA ASN A 88 -7.52 19.24 -6.20
C ASN A 88 -7.47 18.43 -4.90
N ASN A 89 -6.98 17.19 -4.97
CA ASN A 89 -6.66 16.42 -3.78
C ASN A 89 -5.22 16.68 -3.30
N TYR A 90 -5.06 17.35 -2.16
CA TYR A 90 -3.78 17.56 -1.49
C TYR A 90 -2.98 16.24 -1.27
N TYR A 91 -3.67 15.12 -1.09
CA TYR A 91 -3.02 13.81 -0.99
C TYR A 91 -2.31 13.44 -2.29
N ARG A 92 -2.87 13.74 -3.46
CA ARG A 92 -2.22 13.44 -4.75
C ARG A 92 -0.90 14.19 -4.86
N GLU A 93 -0.89 15.48 -4.54
CA GLU A 93 0.34 16.28 -4.53
C GLU A 93 1.37 15.73 -3.54
N LEU A 94 0.92 15.37 -2.33
CA LEU A 94 1.75 14.75 -1.31
C LEU A 94 2.36 13.42 -1.77
N ALA A 95 1.55 12.55 -2.38
CA ALA A 95 1.97 11.24 -2.89
C ALA A 95 3.02 11.41 -3.99
N ILE A 96 2.76 12.25 -4.99
CA ILE A 96 3.71 12.50 -6.09
C ILE A 96 5.01 13.13 -5.58
N THR A 97 4.94 14.09 -4.67
CA THR A 97 6.13 14.70 -4.06
C THR A 97 6.95 13.64 -3.30
N SER A 98 6.27 12.75 -2.58
CA SER A 98 6.91 11.66 -1.83
C SER A 98 7.55 10.64 -2.75
N ILE A 99 6.88 10.24 -3.84
CA ILE A 99 7.42 9.35 -4.88
C ILE A 99 8.70 9.94 -5.47
N LYS A 100 8.68 11.20 -5.89
CA LYS A 100 9.87 11.87 -6.44
C LYS A 100 11.04 11.88 -5.46
N ARG A 101 10.78 12.12 -4.17
CA ARG A 101 11.80 12.10 -3.12
C ARG A 101 12.38 10.69 -2.93
N ILE A 102 11.53 9.67 -2.87
CA ILE A 102 11.96 8.27 -2.73
C ILE A 102 12.85 7.88 -3.91
N LEU A 103 12.44 8.23 -5.13
CA LEU A 103 13.20 7.90 -6.33
C LEU A 103 14.52 8.63 -6.42
N ALA A 104 14.56 9.92 -6.08
CA ALA A 104 15.82 10.66 -6.02
C ALA A 104 16.84 9.97 -5.09
N GLU A 105 16.36 9.46 -3.95
CA GLU A 105 17.21 8.72 -3.02
C GLU A 105 17.66 7.36 -3.59
N ILE A 106 16.74 6.60 -4.20
CA ILE A 106 17.06 5.32 -4.85
C ILE A 106 18.10 5.51 -5.97
N TYR A 107 17.85 6.48 -6.86
CA TYR A 107 18.70 6.79 -8.01
C TYR A 107 20.06 7.39 -7.64
N SER A 108 20.23 7.90 -6.42
CA SER A 108 21.51 8.48 -5.98
C SER A 108 22.63 7.44 -5.82
N ASN A 109 22.29 6.17 -5.59
CA ASN A 109 23.27 5.10 -5.36
C ASN A 109 23.27 4.02 -6.46
N ASN A 110 22.13 3.76 -7.11
CA ASN A 110 22.02 2.81 -8.21
C ASN A 110 20.85 3.19 -9.14
N SER A 111 20.79 2.67 -10.35
CA SER A 111 19.64 2.82 -11.26
C SER A 111 18.87 1.51 -11.40
N PRO A 112 18.10 1.09 -10.38
CA PRO A 112 17.36 -0.16 -10.44
C PRO A 112 16.28 -0.15 -11.50
N LEU A 113 15.93 -1.35 -11.96
CA LEU A 113 14.64 -1.59 -12.58
C LEU A 113 13.52 -1.38 -11.56
N ILE A 114 12.63 -0.45 -11.83
CA ILE A 114 11.42 -0.24 -11.03
C ILE A 114 10.29 -1.12 -11.58
N VAL A 115 9.66 -1.90 -10.71
CA VAL A 115 8.50 -2.73 -11.03
C VAL A 115 7.32 -2.32 -10.16
N LEU A 116 6.27 -1.79 -10.79
CA LEU A 116 5.01 -1.46 -10.13
C LEU A 116 4.13 -2.73 -10.03
N ASN A 117 3.79 -3.13 -8.80
CA ASN A 117 2.86 -4.20 -8.51
C ASN A 117 1.42 -3.67 -8.48
N SER A 118 0.71 -3.76 -9.61
CA SER A 118 -0.66 -3.24 -9.75
C SER A 118 -1.71 -4.26 -9.31
N ALA A 119 -1.63 -4.70 -8.06
CA ALA A 119 -2.66 -5.52 -7.44
C ALA A 119 -3.95 -4.71 -7.19
N ARG A 120 -5.09 -5.39 -7.00
CA ARG A 120 -6.39 -4.75 -6.72
C ARG A 120 -7.21 -5.53 -5.72
N MET A 121 -7.94 -4.82 -4.88
CA MET A 121 -8.89 -5.43 -3.94
C MET A 121 -9.84 -6.36 -4.70
N SER A 122 -9.84 -7.62 -4.33
CA SER A 122 -10.78 -8.60 -4.86
C SER A 122 -12.20 -8.28 -4.43
N TYR A 123 -13.15 -8.45 -5.35
CA TYR A 123 -14.58 -8.31 -5.05
C TYR A 123 -15.22 -9.61 -4.58
N THR A 124 -14.59 -10.74 -4.86
CA THR A 124 -15.11 -12.07 -4.54
C THR A 124 -14.08 -12.89 -3.78
N TYR A 125 -14.52 -13.91 -3.07
CA TYR A 125 -13.62 -14.87 -2.45
C TYR A 125 -14.15 -16.29 -2.62
N ARG A 126 -13.21 -17.23 -2.71
CA ARG A 126 -13.49 -18.65 -2.59
C ARG A 126 -13.72 -18.98 -1.13
N THR A 127 -14.84 -19.61 -0.84
CA THR A 127 -15.20 -20.07 0.51
C THR A 127 -14.55 -21.42 0.81
N ALA A 128 -14.66 -21.87 2.06
CA ALA A 128 -14.18 -23.18 2.47
C ALA A 128 -14.87 -24.37 1.76
N ASN A 129 -16.04 -24.17 1.14
CA ASN A 129 -16.76 -25.21 0.38
C ASN A 129 -16.61 -25.07 -1.15
N ASP A 130 -15.58 -24.36 -1.59
CA ASP A 130 -15.27 -24.10 -3.00
C ASP A 130 -16.34 -23.32 -3.79
N SER A 131 -17.30 -22.68 -3.10
CA SER A 131 -18.20 -21.69 -3.70
C SER A 131 -17.57 -20.29 -3.72
N TYR A 132 -18.17 -19.38 -4.48
CA TYR A 132 -17.72 -17.99 -4.57
C TYR A 132 -18.74 -17.06 -3.92
N GLN A 133 -18.26 -16.15 -3.08
CA GLN A 133 -19.07 -15.12 -2.45
C GLN A 133 -18.49 -13.73 -2.72
N VAL A 134 -19.32 -12.70 -2.59
CA VAL A 134 -18.93 -11.29 -2.74
C VAL A 134 -18.52 -10.74 -1.38
N PHE A 135 -17.41 -9.99 -1.33
CA PHE A 135 -17.04 -9.27 -0.12
C PHE A 135 -18.10 -8.23 0.26
N PRO A 136 -18.40 -8.02 1.55
CA PRO A 136 -19.30 -6.97 1.97
C PRO A 136 -18.74 -5.58 1.59
N LYS A 137 -19.64 -4.61 1.36
CA LYS A 137 -19.28 -3.23 0.97
C LYS A 137 -18.50 -3.15 -0.35
N ILE A 138 -18.90 -3.93 -1.35
CA ILE A 138 -18.27 -3.96 -2.69
C ILE A 138 -18.08 -2.57 -3.30
N GLU A 139 -19.02 -1.65 -3.15
CA GLU A 139 -18.89 -0.28 -3.67
C GLU A 139 -17.69 0.47 -3.08
N ARG A 140 -17.36 0.21 -1.81
CA ARG A 140 -16.14 0.75 -1.19
C ARG A 140 -14.88 0.13 -1.78
N LEU A 141 -14.92 -1.15 -2.16
CA LEU A 141 -13.79 -1.82 -2.81
C LEU A 141 -13.57 -1.30 -4.23
N LYS A 142 -14.66 -1.10 -4.99
CA LYS A 142 -14.62 -0.46 -6.31
C LYS A 142 -14.04 0.95 -6.23
N TRP A 143 -14.52 1.76 -5.28
CA TRP A 143 -13.98 3.09 -5.03
C TRP A 143 -12.48 3.07 -4.72
N LYS A 144 -12.03 2.12 -3.87
CA LYS A 144 -10.61 1.94 -3.57
C LYS A 144 -9.80 1.54 -4.80
N ASN A 145 -10.28 0.62 -5.62
CA ASN A 145 -9.59 0.19 -6.82
C ASN A 145 -9.50 1.30 -7.86
N ASN A 146 -10.56 2.11 -8.03
CA ASN A 146 -10.50 3.29 -8.91
C ASN A 146 -9.44 4.30 -8.46
N ASN A 147 -9.35 4.55 -7.14
CA ASN A 147 -8.30 5.38 -6.58
C ASN A 147 -6.90 4.76 -6.75
N TRP A 148 -6.80 3.44 -6.69
CA TRP A 148 -5.54 2.71 -6.92
C TRP A 148 -5.11 2.81 -8.39
N ASP A 149 -6.05 2.65 -9.33
CA ASP A 149 -5.81 2.85 -10.76
C ASP A 149 -5.22 4.24 -11.04
N GLU A 150 -5.85 5.30 -10.53
CA GLU A 150 -5.34 6.65 -10.74
C GLU A 150 -3.98 6.92 -10.08
N LEU A 151 -3.71 6.31 -8.92
CA LEU A 151 -2.43 6.46 -8.24
C LEU A 151 -1.32 5.69 -8.98
N ASP A 152 -1.61 4.51 -9.51
CA ASP A 152 -0.70 3.76 -10.38
C ASP A 152 -0.38 4.56 -11.65
N ASP A 153 -1.40 5.16 -12.28
CA ASP A 153 -1.19 5.98 -13.48
C ASP A 153 -0.34 7.22 -13.17
N ALA A 154 -0.64 7.92 -12.07
CA ALA A 154 0.15 9.07 -11.65
C ALA A 154 1.60 8.69 -11.27
N PHE A 155 1.82 7.46 -10.77
CA PHE A 155 3.17 6.92 -10.58
C PHE A 155 3.86 6.71 -11.94
N GLN A 156 3.23 6.01 -12.89
CA GLN A 156 3.83 5.74 -14.20
C GLN A 156 4.10 7.01 -15.02
N GLU A 157 3.29 8.06 -14.88
CA GLU A 157 3.53 9.38 -15.50
C GLU A 157 4.85 10.02 -15.03
N ASN A 158 5.30 9.70 -13.82
CA ASN A 158 6.47 10.32 -13.18
C ASN A 158 7.67 9.37 -13.08
N VAL A 159 7.50 8.08 -13.38
CA VAL A 159 8.48 7.04 -13.10
C VAL A 159 8.52 6.03 -14.24
N GLN A 160 9.68 5.90 -14.88
CA GLN A 160 9.91 4.81 -15.82
C GLN A 160 9.96 3.48 -15.04
N CYS A 161 8.96 2.64 -15.26
CA CYS A 161 8.83 1.35 -14.59
C CYS A 161 8.16 0.32 -15.48
N ALA A 162 8.45 -0.96 -15.23
CA ALA A 162 7.61 -2.05 -15.68
C ALA A 162 6.38 -2.17 -14.76
N ARG A 163 5.25 -2.66 -15.27
CA ARG A 163 4.01 -2.84 -14.51
C ARG A 163 3.55 -4.29 -14.60
N ILE A 164 3.28 -4.91 -13.45
CA ILE A 164 2.64 -6.21 -13.37
C ILE A 164 1.15 -5.98 -13.17
N GLU A 165 0.37 -6.23 -14.22
CA GLU A 165 -1.08 -6.20 -14.20
C GLU A 165 -1.65 -7.61 -14.11
N TYR A 166 -2.70 -7.77 -13.31
CA TYR A 166 -3.28 -9.08 -13.04
C TYR A 166 -4.57 -9.27 -13.84
N PRO A 167 -4.73 -10.43 -14.50
CA PRO A 167 -6.02 -10.86 -15.02
C PRO A 167 -7.10 -10.88 -13.93
N ARG A 168 -8.32 -10.46 -14.27
CA ARG A 168 -9.42 -10.31 -13.29
C ARG A 168 -9.77 -11.63 -12.59
N GLU A 169 -9.61 -12.74 -13.29
CA GLU A 169 -9.83 -14.10 -12.79
C GLU A 169 -8.84 -14.51 -11.68
N LEU A 170 -7.68 -13.85 -11.58
CA LEU A 170 -6.73 -14.06 -10.50
C LEU A 170 -7.03 -13.20 -9.27
N LEU A 171 -7.81 -12.14 -9.43
CA LEU A 171 -8.22 -11.23 -8.36
C LEU A 171 -9.39 -11.81 -7.56
N VAL A 172 -9.15 -12.99 -6.96
CA VAL A 172 -10.09 -13.72 -6.12
C VAL A 172 -9.45 -13.94 -4.74
N GLY A 173 -10.14 -13.49 -3.69
CA GLY A 173 -9.71 -13.74 -2.31
C GLY A 173 -9.88 -15.21 -1.90
N ASP A 174 -9.21 -15.61 -0.82
CA ASP A 174 -9.37 -16.93 -0.21
C ASP A 174 -9.83 -16.81 1.25
N GLU A 175 -10.98 -17.40 1.59
CA GLU A 175 -11.48 -17.45 2.96
C GLU A 175 -10.55 -18.23 3.89
N GLN A 176 -9.85 -19.22 3.35
CA GLN A 176 -8.91 -20.07 4.09
C GLN A 176 -7.47 -19.54 4.02
N HIS A 177 -7.27 -18.30 3.59
CA HIS A 177 -5.93 -17.72 3.53
C HIS A 177 -5.25 -17.76 4.92
N PRO A 178 -3.94 -18.06 5.01
CA PRO A 178 -3.22 -18.15 6.30
C PRO A 178 -3.31 -16.89 7.18
N TRP A 179 -3.56 -15.74 6.57
CA TRP A 179 -3.72 -14.44 7.25
C TRP A 179 -5.18 -14.01 7.41
N GLY A 180 -6.13 -14.93 7.21
CA GLY A 180 -7.57 -14.71 7.33
C GLY A 180 -8.22 -14.13 6.08
N LYS A 181 -9.54 -13.98 6.10
CA LYS A 181 -10.33 -13.50 4.96
C LYS A 181 -10.19 -11.99 4.77
N HIS A 182 -9.55 -11.56 3.67
CA HIS A 182 -9.41 -10.14 3.31
C HIS A 182 -9.36 -9.94 1.78
N PRO A 183 -9.83 -8.80 1.23
CA PRO A 183 -9.81 -8.53 -0.21
C PRO A 183 -8.44 -8.52 -0.91
N VAL A 184 -7.33 -8.55 -0.19
CA VAL A 184 -5.97 -8.67 -0.78
C VAL A 184 -5.26 -9.97 -0.40
N HIS A 185 -6.00 -10.92 0.16
CA HIS A 185 -5.50 -12.25 0.49
C HIS A 185 -5.96 -13.20 -0.60
N TYR A 186 -5.17 -13.26 -1.67
CA TYR A 186 -5.51 -13.98 -2.89
C TYR A 186 -5.18 -15.47 -2.80
N ARG A 187 -5.56 -16.21 -3.83
CA ARG A 187 -5.22 -17.63 -3.99
C ARG A 187 -3.78 -17.81 -4.49
N GLN A 188 -3.23 -19.02 -4.35
CA GLN A 188 -1.84 -19.34 -4.73
C GLN A 188 -1.48 -18.97 -6.18
N ASN A 189 -2.42 -19.10 -7.11
CA ASN A 189 -2.22 -18.77 -8.53
C ASN A 189 -1.92 -17.29 -8.76
N PHE A 190 -2.44 -16.38 -7.93
CA PHE A 190 -2.08 -14.95 -7.98
C PHE A 190 -0.58 -14.75 -7.71
N TYR A 191 -0.06 -15.41 -6.66
CA TYR A 191 1.35 -15.30 -6.29
C TYR A 191 2.27 -15.96 -7.33
N SER A 192 1.86 -17.10 -7.87
CA SER A 192 2.60 -17.74 -8.97
C SER A 192 2.65 -16.85 -10.22
N PHE A 193 1.55 -16.17 -10.55
CA PHE A 193 1.52 -15.21 -11.65
C PHE A 193 2.50 -14.07 -11.44
N PHE A 194 2.52 -13.45 -10.25
CA PHE A 194 3.47 -12.39 -9.93
C PHE A 194 4.93 -12.80 -10.18
N TRP A 195 5.35 -13.96 -9.66
CA TRP A 195 6.73 -14.43 -9.83
C TRP A 195 7.07 -14.74 -11.29
N ASN A 196 6.14 -15.31 -12.05
CA ASN A 196 6.33 -15.56 -13.47
C ASN A 196 6.43 -14.25 -14.27
N SER A 197 5.59 -13.27 -13.96
CA SER A 197 5.64 -11.94 -14.58
C SER A 197 6.94 -11.21 -14.24
N LEU A 198 7.41 -11.29 -12.99
CA LEU A 198 8.67 -10.71 -12.58
C LEU A 198 9.85 -11.37 -13.32
N ASP A 199 9.93 -12.71 -13.37
CA ASP A 199 10.98 -13.42 -14.12
C ASP A 199 10.97 -13.05 -15.61
N ALA A 200 9.78 -12.94 -16.22
CA ALA A 200 9.65 -12.52 -17.61
C ALA A 200 10.17 -11.10 -17.86
N ILE A 201 9.86 -10.15 -16.95
CA ILE A 201 10.39 -8.79 -17.01
C ILE A 201 11.92 -8.81 -16.90
N LEU A 202 12.48 -9.55 -15.94
CA LEU A 202 13.92 -9.61 -15.70
C LEU A 202 14.72 -10.26 -16.83
N ARG A 203 14.13 -11.20 -17.57
CA ARG A 203 14.77 -11.79 -18.76
C ARG A 203 14.69 -10.91 -20.00
N GLY A 204 13.73 -9.98 -20.03
CA GLY A 204 13.53 -9.03 -21.13
C GLY A 204 14.19 -7.67 -20.91
N SER A 205 14.84 -7.45 -19.76
CA SER A 205 15.57 -6.21 -19.42
C SER A 205 17.07 -6.32 -19.65
#